data_AF-A0A1D6GBA7-F1
#
_entry.id   AF-A0A1D6GBA7-F1
#
_cell.length_a   1.000
_cell.length_b   1.000
_cell.length_c   1.000
_cell.angle_alpha   90.00
_cell.angle_beta   90.00
_cell.angle_gamma   90.00
#
_symmetry.space_group_name_H-M   'P 1'
#
loop_
_entity.id
_entity.type
_entity.pdbx_description
1 polymer ?
#
loop_
_entity_poly.entity_id
_entity_poly.type
_entity_poly.pdbx_seq_one_letter_code
_entity_poly.pdbx_strand_id
1 'polypeptide(L)'
;MLNIRDTKVVSCTPPMLFFHSVGVKGAKASGAKAVAVPSLQNQRNHYYIADVILYSLLDFQPEMWGLPPFEDRIQGVLPIDPLLSNARIGGKILNNIHWVISDDCAYEYIPDQISGIFLGWAKSKVHGFSKVIVATGWDFSQQTVERVMHVHFLDCSGTVETEPVKLLIIGYIRKLQSADDILQALSVTDEDRRIARDALDLPTFSEYANDLHLA
;
A
#
# COMPACT_ATOMS: atom_id res chain seq x y z
N MET A 1 33.55 -39.35 -17.10
CA MET A 1 32.10 -39.57 -17.26
C MET A 1 31.41 -38.70 -16.22
N LEU A 2 31.03 -37.47 -16.58
CA LEU A 2 30.40 -36.53 -15.64
C LEU A 2 28.90 -36.89 -15.53
N ASN A 3 28.46 -37.15 -14.31
CA ASN A 3 27.09 -37.56 -14.01
C ASN A 3 26.18 -36.32 -14.00
N ILE A 4 25.40 -36.14 -15.06
CA ILE A 4 24.41 -35.06 -15.20
C ILE A 4 23.13 -35.50 -14.47
N ARG A 5 23.13 -35.42 -13.15
CA ARG A 5 21.94 -35.57 -12.32
C ARG A 5 22.07 -34.62 -11.14
N ASP A 6 21.80 -33.34 -11.37
CA ASP A 6 21.31 -32.37 -10.36
C ASP A 6 21.20 -30.94 -10.90
N THR A 7 20.84 -30.77 -12.17
CA THR A 7 20.32 -29.47 -12.63
C THR A 7 18.84 -29.43 -12.24
N LYS A 8 18.53 -28.89 -11.05
CA LYS A 8 17.18 -28.37 -10.79
C LYS A 8 16.91 -27.35 -11.91
N VAL A 9 16.10 -27.75 -12.87
CA VAL A 9 15.49 -26.81 -13.81
C VAL A 9 14.63 -25.91 -12.93
N VAL A 10 15.16 -24.74 -12.56
CA VAL A 10 14.33 -23.64 -12.07
C VAL A 10 13.34 -23.40 -13.20
N SER A 11 12.07 -23.68 -12.96
CA SER A 11 11.01 -23.41 -13.93
C SER A 11 11.06 -21.90 -14.22
N CYS A 12 11.58 -21.53 -15.38
CA CYS A 12 11.71 -20.15 -15.85
C CYS A 12 10.36 -19.57 -16.32
N THR A 13 9.25 -20.09 -15.82
CA THR A 13 7.93 -19.67 -16.26
C THR A 13 7.53 -18.46 -15.41
N PRO A 14 7.36 -17.26 -16.01
CA PRO A 14 6.94 -16.09 -15.25
C PRO A 14 5.58 -16.37 -14.58
N PRO A 15 5.36 -15.86 -13.37
CA PRO A 15 4.09 -16.00 -12.70
C PRO A 15 3.03 -15.24 -13.48
N MET A 16 1.82 -15.78 -13.48
CA MET A 16 0.64 -15.02 -13.88
C MET A 16 0.00 -14.39 -12.63
N LEU A 17 -0.28 -13.09 -12.71
CA LEU A 17 -0.98 -12.31 -11.69
C LEU A 17 -2.49 -12.43 -11.90
N PHE A 18 -3.21 -12.79 -10.84
CA PHE A 18 -4.66 -12.97 -10.88
C PHE A 18 -5.38 -12.23 -9.78
N PHE A 19 -6.49 -11.60 -10.16
CA PHE A 19 -7.44 -10.94 -9.26
C PHE A 19 -8.68 -11.80 -8.98
N HIS A 20 -8.78 -12.98 -9.60
CA HIS A 20 -9.92 -13.89 -9.45
C HIS A 20 -9.47 -15.34 -9.26
N SER A 21 -10.12 -16.06 -8.35
CA SER A 21 -9.74 -17.44 -7.98
C SER A 21 -9.85 -18.43 -9.14
N VAL A 22 -10.76 -18.19 -10.09
CA VAL A 22 -10.87 -18.98 -11.32
C VAL A 22 -9.61 -18.87 -12.19
N GLY A 23 -9.02 -17.67 -12.28
CA GLY A 23 -7.77 -17.47 -13.02
C GLY A 23 -6.61 -18.23 -12.37
N VAL A 24 -6.54 -18.20 -11.04
CA VAL A 24 -5.56 -19.00 -10.29
C VAL A 24 -5.73 -20.49 -10.58
N LYS A 25 -6.97 -21.02 -10.53
CA LYS A 25 -7.25 -22.43 -10.85
C LYS A 25 -6.78 -22.79 -12.26
N GLY A 26 -7.05 -21.94 -13.25
CA GLY A 26 -6.62 -22.13 -14.64
C GLY A 26 -5.09 -22.18 -14.76
N ALA A 27 -4.38 -21.25 -14.14
CA ALA A 27 -2.92 -21.24 -14.14
C ALA A 27 -2.31 -22.46 -13.45
N LYS A 28 -2.86 -22.87 -12.31
CA LYS A 28 -2.39 -24.08 -11.62
C LYS A 28 -2.63 -25.33 -12.48
N ALA A 29 -3.77 -25.42 -13.16
CA ALA A 29 -4.09 -26.54 -14.05
C ALA A 29 -3.15 -26.61 -15.27
N SER A 30 -2.63 -25.47 -15.76
CA SER A 30 -1.65 -25.44 -16.84
C SER A 30 -0.19 -25.68 -16.39
N GLY A 31 0.04 -25.88 -15.10
CA GLY A 31 1.38 -26.02 -14.52
C GLY A 31 2.13 -24.69 -14.33
N ALA A 32 1.46 -23.55 -14.53
CA ALA A 32 2.04 -22.24 -14.32
C ALA A 32 2.09 -21.85 -12.84
N LYS A 33 2.95 -20.87 -12.55
CA LYS A 33 3.00 -20.19 -11.26
C LYS A 33 1.91 -19.13 -11.18
N ALA A 34 1.25 -19.04 -10.02
CA ALA A 34 0.14 -18.11 -9.82
C ALA A 34 0.39 -17.21 -8.62
N VAL A 35 0.31 -15.91 -8.84
CA VAL A 35 0.33 -14.88 -7.79
C VAL A 35 -1.07 -14.28 -7.71
N ALA A 36 -1.65 -14.28 -6.52
CA ALA A 36 -3.00 -13.78 -6.29
C ALA A 36 -2.97 -12.44 -5.57
N VAL A 37 -3.81 -11.51 -6.02
CA VAL A 37 -4.16 -10.28 -5.30
C VAL A 37 -5.69 -10.29 -5.14
N PRO A 38 -6.24 -10.72 -4.00
CA PRO A 38 -7.68 -10.80 -3.82
C PRO A 38 -8.34 -9.42 -4.01
N SER A 39 -9.33 -9.32 -4.89
CA SER A 39 -10.12 -8.08 -5.03
C SER A 39 -10.93 -7.75 -3.78
N LEU A 40 -11.31 -8.79 -3.02
CA LEU A 40 -11.99 -8.67 -1.73
C LEU A 40 -11.15 -9.41 -0.70
N GLN A 41 -10.67 -8.71 0.32
CA GLN A 41 -9.76 -9.32 1.31
C GLN A 41 -10.44 -10.37 2.18
N ASN A 42 -11.75 -10.27 2.40
CA ASN A 42 -12.54 -11.30 3.09
C ASN A 42 -12.62 -12.63 2.29
N GLN A 43 -12.29 -12.62 0.99
CA GLN A 43 -12.27 -13.80 0.13
C GLN A 43 -10.88 -14.39 -0.07
N ARG A 44 -9.86 -13.90 0.66
CA ARG A 44 -8.46 -14.34 0.55
C ARG A 44 -8.29 -15.86 0.63
N ASN A 45 -9.08 -16.52 1.47
CA ASN A 45 -9.03 -17.97 1.67
C ASN A 45 -9.38 -18.77 0.39
N HIS A 46 -10.07 -18.17 -0.59
CA HIS A 46 -10.35 -18.81 -1.87
C HIS A 46 -9.12 -18.94 -2.79
N TYR A 47 -8.01 -18.29 -2.44
CA TYR A 47 -6.77 -18.27 -3.21
C TYR A 47 -5.72 -19.25 -2.68
N TYR A 48 -6.08 -20.19 -1.80
CA TYR A 48 -5.17 -21.13 -1.12
C TYR A 48 -4.28 -21.97 -2.04
N ILE A 49 -4.64 -22.13 -3.32
CA ILE A 49 -3.86 -22.86 -4.32
C ILE A 49 -2.80 -21.99 -5.03
N ALA A 50 -2.81 -20.68 -4.82
CA ALA A 50 -1.82 -19.76 -5.39
C ALA A 50 -0.45 -20.01 -4.77
N ASP A 51 0.62 -19.74 -5.54
CA ASP A 51 1.98 -19.85 -5.03
C ASP A 51 2.30 -18.70 -4.05
N VAL A 52 1.72 -17.51 -4.27
CA VAL A 52 1.81 -16.35 -3.39
C VAL A 52 0.48 -15.60 -3.37
N ILE A 53 0.06 -15.11 -2.20
CA ILE A 53 -1.11 -14.23 -2.04
C ILE A 53 -0.63 -12.90 -1.45
N LEU A 54 -0.74 -11.83 -2.23
CA LEU A 54 -0.33 -10.47 -1.85
C LEU A 54 -1.49 -9.68 -1.25
N TYR A 55 -1.16 -8.66 -0.46
CA TYR A 55 -2.13 -7.67 0.02
C TYR A 55 -2.37 -6.55 -0.98
N SER A 56 -1.30 -6.14 -1.68
CA SER A 56 -1.33 -5.13 -2.73
C SER A 56 -0.62 -5.63 -3.98
N LEU A 57 -1.08 -5.18 -5.15
CA LEU A 57 -0.35 -5.40 -6.40
C LEU A 57 1.04 -4.75 -6.36
N LEU A 58 1.16 -3.63 -5.64
CA LEU A 58 2.42 -2.88 -5.50
C LEU A 58 3.48 -3.64 -4.69
N ASP A 59 3.08 -4.70 -3.98
CA ASP A 59 3.99 -5.58 -3.25
C ASP A 59 4.66 -6.64 -4.14
N PHE A 60 4.27 -6.72 -5.42
CA PHE A 60 4.83 -7.71 -6.34
C PHE A 60 6.31 -7.41 -6.62
N GLN A 61 7.16 -8.41 -6.38
CA GLN A 61 8.61 -8.36 -6.61
C GLN A 61 8.95 -9.30 -7.78
N PRO A 62 9.11 -8.78 -9.01
CA PRO A 62 9.41 -9.58 -10.19
C PRO A 62 10.67 -10.48 -10.04
N GLU A 63 11.66 -10.01 -9.29
CA GLU A 63 12.97 -10.64 -9.09
C GLU A 63 12.84 -12.01 -8.41
N MET A 64 11.83 -12.20 -7.56
CA MET A 64 11.50 -13.48 -6.93
C MET A 64 11.12 -14.57 -7.94
N TRP A 65 10.88 -14.16 -9.19
CA TRP A 65 10.47 -15.01 -10.30
C TRP A 65 11.46 -14.99 -11.47
N GLY A 66 12.66 -14.44 -11.27
CA GLY A 66 13.67 -14.30 -12.32
C GLY A 66 13.36 -13.22 -13.35
N LEU A 67 12.42 -12.32 -13.05
CA LEU A 67 12.13 -11.14 -13.87
C LEU A 67 12.96 -9.94 -13.40
N PRO A 68 13.27 -8.97 -14.28
CA PRO A 68 13.97 -7.75 -13.89
C PRO A 68 13.12 -6.92 -12.90
N PRO A 69 13.76 -6.16 -11.99
CA PRO A 69 13.08 -5.22 -11.10
C PRO A 69 12.35 -4.14 -11.90
N PHE A 70 11.35 -3.51 -11.30
CA PHE A 70 10.79 -2.28 -11.83
C PHE A 70 11.76 -1.11 -11.61
N GLU A 71 11.92 -0.26 -12.63
CA GLU A 71 12.82 0.92 -12.62
C GLU A 71 12.03 2.26 -12.59
N ASP A 72 10.77 2.19 -12.17
CA ASP A 72 9.79 3.29 -12.16
C ASP A 72 9.83 4.13 -10.87
N ARG A 73 10.66 3.77 -9.90
CA ARG A 73 10.78 4.48 -8.63
C ARG A 73 11.62 5.75 -8.75
N ILE A 74 11.09 6.85 -8.22
CA ILE A 74 11.76 8.15 -8.11
C ILE A 74 12.00 8.42 -6.62
N GLN A 75 13.27 8.64 -6.23
CA GLN A 75 13.64 8.87 -4.83
C GLN A 75 13.14 7.76 -3.88
N GLY A 76 13.09 6.51 -4.34
CA GLY A 76 12.59 5.37 -3.55
C GLY A 76 11.06 5.22 -3.53
N VAL A 77 10.32 6.06 -4.25
CA VAL A 77 8.85 6.09 -4.28
C VAL A 77 8.37 5.66 -5.65
N LEU A 78 7.40 4.75 -5.69
CA LEU A 78 6.65 4.42 -6.90
C LEU A 78 5.52 5.44 -7.08
N PRO A 79 5.54 6.31 -8.10
CA PRO A 79 4.40 7.18 -8.40
C PRO A 79 3.17 6.33 -8.74
N ILE A 80 2.00 6.74 -8.25
CA ILE A 80 0.72 6.07 -8.54
C ILE A 80 -0.30 7.08 -9.05
N ASP A 81 -1.35 6.58 -9.69
CA ASP A 81 -2.52 7.40 -10.00
C ASP A 81 -3.08 8.00 -8.69
N PRO A 82 -3.31 9.32 -8.62
CA PRO A 82 -3.73 9.97 -7.38
C PRO A 82 -5.04 9.40 -6.82
N LEU A 83 -5.02 9.02 -5.54
CA LEU A 83 -6.19 8.55 -4.82
C LEU A 83 -6.64 9.64 -3.84
N LEU A 84 -7.87 10.12 -4.01
CA LEU A 84 -8.48 11.11 -3.12
C LEU A 84 -9.27 10.39 -2.02
N SER A 85 -9.18 10.84 -0.78
CA SER A 85 -10.06 10.37 0.30
C SER A 85 -10.52 11.54 1.16
N ASN A 86 -11.82 11.56 1.48
CA ASN A 86 -12.38 12.46 2.48
C ASN A 86 -12.32 11.75 3.83
N ALA A 87 -11.15 11.77 4.45
CA ALA A 87 -10.93 11.10 5.72
C ALA A 87 -11.36 11.99 6.89
N ARG A 88 -11.79 11.38 7.99
CA ARG A 88 -11.84 12.04 9.29
C ARG A 88 -10.72 11.50 10.13
N ILE A 89 -9.89 12.38 10.65
CA ILE A 89 -8.75 11.98 11.46
C ILE A 89 -9.17 12.02 12.93
N GLY A 90 -8.89 10.94 13.67
CA GLY A 90 -9.16 10.84 15.09
C GLY A 90 -8.01 11.35 15.97
N GLY A 91 -8.16 11.15 17.29
CA GLY A 91 -7.17 11.59 18.27
C GLY A 91 -5.76 11.04 18.04
N LYS A 92 -4.76 11.77 18.51
CA LYS A 92 -3.33 11.43 18.40
C LYS A 92 -3.02 10.11 19.11
N ILE A 93 -2.38 9.17 18.40
CA ILE A 93 -1.91 7.90 18.98
C ILE A 93 -0.52 8.11 19.61
N LEU A 94 0.45 8.57 18.81
CA LEU A 94 1.84 8.81 19.17
C LEU A 94 2.47 9.73 18.10
N ASN A 95 3.44 10.61 18.40
CA ASN A 95 4.30 11.32 17.41
C ASN A 95 3.65 11.72 16.06
N ASN A 96 2.60 12.54 16.11
CA ASN A 96 1.83 13.08 14.96
C ASN A 96 1.15 12.02 14.08
N ILE A 97 0.95 10.83 14.64
CA ILE A 97 0.22 9.72 14.06
C ILE A 97 -1.22 9.78 14.52
N HIS A 98 -2.13 9.66 13.57
CA HIS A 98 -3.56 9.65 13.81
C HIS A 98 -4.22 8.49 13.07
N TRP A 99 -5.23 7.88 13.68
CA TRP A 99 -6.08 6.91 13.00
C TRP A 99 -7.10 7.63 12.13
N VAL A 100 -7.45 7.01 11.01
CA VAL A 100 -8.61 7.43 10.22
C VAL A 100 -9.85 6.80 10.83
N ILE A 101 -10.83 7.65 11.17
CA ILE A 101 -12.15 7.21 11.59
C ILE A 101 -12.83 6.58 10.40
N SER A 102 -13.15 5.29 10.52
CA SER A 102 -13.98 4.58 9.55
C SER A 102 -15.41 5.11 9.64
N ASP A 103 -15.73 6.09 8.80
CA ASP A 103 -17.12 6.46 8.48
C ASP A 103 -17.46 6.02 7.04
N ASP A 104 -18.72 6.17 6.64
CA ASP A 104 -19.21 5.74 5.32
C ASP A 104 -18.44 6.38 4.14
N CYS A 105 -17.69 7.48 4.38
CA CYS A 105 -16.99 8.25 3.35
C CYS A 105 -15.47 8.04 3.34
N ALA A 106 -14.89 7.51 4.42
CA ALA A 106 -13.43 7.47 4.63
C ALA A 106 -12.67 6.68 3.55
N TYR A 107 -13.30 5.63 3.01
CA TYR A 107 -12.66 4.67 2.09
C TYR A 107 -13.32 4.58 0.72
N GLU A 108 -14.33 5.41 0.43
CA GLU A 108 -15.18 5.31 -0.77
C GLU A 108 -14.38 5.24 -2.09
N TYR A 109 -13.22 5.90 -2.13
CA TYR A 109 -12.36 5.99 -3.32
C TYR A 109 -11.00 5.28 -3.15
N ILE A 110 -10.78 4.55 -2.06
CA ILE A 110 -9.55 3.77 -1.85
C ILE A 110 -9.82 2.31 -2.21
N PRO A 111 -9.17 1.75 -3.25
CA PRO A 111 -9.41 0.37 -3.66
C PRO A 111 -9.01 -0.67 -2.60
N ASP A 112 -9.71 -1.81 -2.59
CA ASP A 112 -9.44 -2.93 -1.67
C ASP A 112 -8.11 -3.64 -1.87
N GLN A 113 -7.49 -3.41 -3.03
CA GLN A 113 -6.22 -3.98 -3.44
C GLN A 113 -5.02 -3.10 -3.07
N ILE A 114 -5.23 -2.08 -2.22
CA ILE A 114 -4.19 -1.17 -1.74
C ILE A 114 -3.85 -1.50 -0.29
N SER A 115 -2.56 -1.72 -0.02
CA SER A 115 -1.98 -1.96 1.30
C SER A 115 -0.49 -1.59 1.26
N GLY A 116 0.04 -1.03 2.34
CA GLY A 116 1.41 -0.57 2.43
C GLY A 116 1.57 0.82 3.04
N ILE A 117 2.76 1.38 2.85
CA ILE A 117 3.15 2.72 3.24
C ILE A 117 3.18 3.60 2.00
N PHE A 118 2.41 4.69 2.04
CA PHE A 118 2.21 5.64 0.97
C PHE A 118 2.60 7.04 1.41
N LEU A 119 2.77 7.94 0.45
CA LEU A 119 2.95 9.37 0.69
C LEU A 119 1.91 10.19 -0.06
N GLY A 120 1.75 11.42 0.40
CA GLY A 120 0.89 12.38 -0.27
C GLY A 120 0.70 13.67 0.50
N TRP A 121 -0.43 14.30 0.24
CA TRP A 121 -0.81 15.59 0.77
C TRP A 121 -2.10 15.48 1.58
N ALA A 122 -2.17 16.26 2.65
CA ALA A 122 -3.38 16.46 3.42
C ALA A 122 -3.76 17.94 3.38
N LYS A 123 -5.04 18.22 3.14
CA LYS A 123 -5.62 19.56 3.27
C LYS A 123 -6.62 19.54 4.42
N SER A 124 -6.31 20.29 5.48
CA SER A 124 -7.23 20.52 6.59
C SER A 124 -7.57 22.00 6.73
N LYS A 125 -8.67 22.30 7.42
CA LYS A 125 -9.11 23.69 7.61
C LYS A 125 -8.18 24.44 8.56
N VAL A 126 -7.63 23.74 9.55
CA VAL A 126 -6.82 24.34 10.62
C VAL A 126 -5.36 24.45 10.22
N HIS A 127 -4.81 23.41 9.59
CA HIS A 127 -3.37 23.31 9.30
C HIS A 127 -3.02 23.60 7.84
N GLY A 128 -4.03 23.87 7.00
CA GLY A 128 -3.83 24.09 5.58
C GLY A 128 -3.31 22.83 4.90
N PHE A 129 -2.29 23.00 4.04
CA PHE A 129 -1.66 21.89 3.33
C PHE A 129 -0.48 21.33 4.12
N SER A 130 -0.40 20.01 4.19
CA SER A 130 0.68 19.33 4.91
C SER A 130 1.10 18.06 4.17
N LYS A 131 2.40 17.79 4.21
CA LYS A 131 2.96 16.52 3.75
C LYS A 131 2.58 15.40 4.72
N VAL A 132 2.15 14.27 4.17
CA VAL A 132 1.73 13.12 4.98
C VAL A 132 2.30 11.80 4.47
N ILE A 133 2.48 10.88 5.41
CA ILE A 133 2.61 9.44 5.13
C ILE A 133 1.28 8.78 5.50
N VAL A 134 0.77 7.94 4.61
CA VAL A 134 -0.44 7.16 4.84
C VAL A 134 -0.05 5.69 4.92
N ALA A 135 -0.24 5.07 6.07
CA ALA A 135 -0.10 3.63 6.24
C ALA A 135 -1.48 3.01 6.16
N THR A 136 -1.70 2.02 5.30
CA THR A 136 -2.98 1.31 5.23
C THR A 136 -2.82 -0.18 5.04
N GLY A 137 -3.74 -0.95 5.60
CA GLY A 137 -3.77 -2.39 5.53
C GLY A 137 -5.09 -2.95 6.04
N TRP A 138 -5.08 -4.21 6.41
CA TRP A 138 -6.28 -4.96 6.75
C TRP A 138 -6.08 -5.72 8.06
N ASP A 139 -7.03 -5.56 8.97
CA ASP A 139 -7.11 -6.31 10.23
C ASP A 139 -7.99 -7.55 10.02
N PHE A 140 -7.41 -8.72 10.33
CA PHE A 140 -8.06 -10.03 10.25
C PHE A 140 -8.27 -10.65 11.64
N SER A 141 -7.99 -9.92 12.72
CA SER A 141 -8.10 -10.41 14.09
C SER A 141 -9.57 -10.61 14.51
N GLN A 142 -10.49 -9.88 13.89
CA GLN A 142 -11.93 -9.94 14.16
C GLN A 142 -12.69 -10.82 13.18
N GLN A 143 -13.97 -11.06 13.46
CA GLN A 143 -14.86 -11.84 12.59
C GLN A 143 -15.14 -11.12 11.25
N THR A 144 -15.07 -9.78 11.26
CA THR A 144 -15.13 -8.91 10.09
C THR A 144 -13.72 -8.47 9.70
N VAL A 145 -13.41 -8.55 8.40
CA VAL A 145 -12.16 -8.01 7.86
C VAL A 145 -12.33 -6.49 7.73
N GLU A 146 -11.54 -5.73 8.48
CA GLU A 146 -11.65 -4.27 8.54
C GLU A 146 -10.42 -3.59 7.95
N ARG A 147 -10.64 -2.51 7.20
CA ARG A 147 -9.54 -1.67 6.74
C ARG A 147 -9.05 -0.79 7.87
N VAL A 148 -7.72 -0.76 8.03
CA VAL A 148 -7.05 0.14 8.97
C VAL A 148 -6.21 1.14 8.17
N MET A 149 -6.28 2.42 8.55
CA MET A 149 -5.49 3.48 7.94
C MET A 149 -4.99 4.44 9.02
N HIS A 150 -3.70 4.76 8.98
CA HIS A 150 -3.05 5.76 9.80
C HIS A 150 -2.46 6.87 8.93
N VAL A 151 -2.61 8.11 9.37
CA VAL A 151 -2.04 9.30 8.73
C VAL A 151 -0.98 9.89 9.65
N HIS A 152 0.19 10.15 9.09
CA HIS A 152 1.35 10.68 9.78
C HIS A 152 1.70 12.04 9.18
N PHE A 153 1.46 13.12 9.93
CA PHE A 153 1.81 14.46 9.48
C PHE A 153 3.30 14.72 9.68
N LEU A 154 3.99 15.10 8.60
CA LEU A 154 5.44 15.31 8.61
C LEU A 154 5.86 16.66 9.20
N ASP A 155 5.01 17.68 9.05
CA ASP A 155 5.34 19.08 9.36
C ASP A 155 4.46 19.70 10.46
N CYS A 156 3.47 18.96 10.99
CA CYS A 156 2.59 19.48 12.04
C CYS A 156 3.19 19.29 13.44
N SER A 157 3.28 20.36 14.23
CA SER A 157 3.69 20.30 15.65
C SER A 157 2.52 20.50 16.64
N GLY A 158 1.29 20.65 16.14
CA GLY A 158 0.09 20.91 16.93
C GLY A 158 -0.70 19.66 17.34
N THR A 159 -1.63 19.82 18.27
CA THR A 159 -2.68 18.84 18.54
C THR A 159 -3.70 18.91 17.41
N VAL A 160 -3.70 17.92 16.51
CA VAL A 160 -4.79 17.78 15.53
C VAL A 160 -6.01 17.27 16.30
N GLU A 161 -6.97 18.16 16.51
CA GLU A 161 -8.30 17.80 16.97
C GLU A 161 -9.00 16.95 15.90
N THR A 162 -10.05 16.21 16.28
CA THR A 162 -10.82 15.43 15.31
C THR A 162 -11.36 16.34 14.21
N GLU A 163 -10.74 16.29 13.02
CA GLU A 163 -11.08 17.18 11.90
C GLU A 163 -11.25 16.40 10.59
N PRO A 164 -12.15 16.86 9.70
CA PRO A 164 -12.21 16.34 8.33
C PRO A 164 -10.97 16.80 7.56
N VAL A 165 -10.32 15.86 6.88
CA VAL A 165 -9.11 16.09 6.09
C VAL A 165 -9.31 15.49 4.70
N LYS A 166 -9.02 16.29 3.67
CA LYS A 166 -8.89 15.77 2.32
C LYS A 166 -7.48 15.19 2.16
N LEU A 167 -7.39 13.90 1.91
CA LEU A 167 -6.13 13.19 1.64
C LEU A 167 -5.99 12.99 0.14
N LEU A 168 -4.78 13.23 -0.37
CA LEU A 168 -4.38 12.90 -1.72
C LEU A 168 -3.14 12.01 -1.66
N ILE A 169 -3.31 10.74 -1.99
CA ILE A 169 -2.26 9.72 -1.98
C ILE A 169 -1.70 9.60 -3.40
N ILE A 170 -0.39 9.78 -3.58
CA ILE A 170 0.24 9.92 -4.91
C ILE A 170 1.48 9.06 -5.11
N GLY A 171 1.96 8.38 -4.05
CA GLY A 171 3.13 7.54 -4.16
C GLY A 171 3.13 6.39 -3.16
N TYR A 172 3.73 5.28 -3.56
CA TYR A 172 3.94 4.09 -2.72
C TYR A 172 5.41 3.95 -2.36
N ILE A 173 5.69 3.83 -1.06
CA ILE A 173 7.04 3.67 -0.53
C ILE A 173 7.38 2.18 -0.43
N ARG A 174 6.61 1.42 0.34
CA ARG A 174 6.93 0.01 0.62
C ARG A 174 5.75 -0.79 1.16
N LYS A 175 5.90 -2.11 1.15
CA LYS A 175 4.98 -3.05 1.80
C LYS A 175 5.04 -2.95 3.32
N LEU A 176 4.00 -3.45 3.98
CA LEU A 176 3.98 -3.60 5.44
C LEU A 176 4.94 -4.72 5.87
N GLN A 177 5.56 -4.58 7.05
CA GLN A 177 6.69 -5.44 7.48
C GLN A 177 6.27 -6.71 8.24
N SER A 178 5.08 -6.75 8.83
CA SER A 178 4.58 -7.87 9.63
C SER A 178 3.10 -8.12 9.32
N ALA A 179 2.65 -9.38 9.35
CA ALA A 179 1.24 -9.75 9.17
C ALA A 179 0.55 -10.11 10.50
N ASP A 180 1.31 -10.28 11.58
CA ASP A 180 0.79 -10.82 12.85
C ASP A 180 0.17 -9.73 13.74
N ASP A 181 0.66 -8.49 13.63
CA ASP A 181 0.09 -7.32 14.30
C ASP A 181 0.00 -6.15 13.32
N ILE A 182 -1.24 -5.77 12.97
CA ILE A 182 -1.52 -4.69 12.03
C ILE A 182 -0.98 -3.34 12.53
N LEU A 183 -0.97 -3.08 13.83
CA LEU A 183 -0.46 -1.81 14.37
C LEU A 183 1.06 -1.72 14.21
N GLN A 184 1.76 -2.82 14.46
CA GLN A 184 3.20 -2.91 14.19
C GLN A 184 3.49 -2.83 12.68
N ALA A 185 2.67 -3.48 11.87
CA ALA A 185 2.80 -3.50 10.41
C ALA A 185 2.72 -2.09 9.80
N LEU A 186 1.82 -1.25 10.33
CA LEU A 186 1.59 0.14 9.94
C LEU A 186 2.63 1.13 10.50
N SER A 187 3.61 0.66 11.27
CA SER A 187 4.63 1.54 11.83
C SER A 187 5.47 2.20 10.72
N VAL A 188 5.58 3.53 10.84
CA VAL A 188 6.36 4.38 9.93
C VAL A 188 7.75 4.59 10.54
N THR A 189 8.77 4.27 9.75
CA THR A 189 10.18 4.36 10.13
C THR A 189 10.75 5.76 9.81
N ASP A 190 11.93 6.05 10.35
CA ASP A 190 12.64 7.29 10.00
C ASP A 190 13.08 7.32 8.53
N GLU A 191 13.32 6.15 7.94
CA GLU A 191 13.61 6.00 6.52
C GLU A 191 12.41 6.43 5.66
N ASP A 192 11.21 5.94 6.00
CA ASP A 192 9.97 6.32 5.30
C ASP A 192 9.74 7.83 5.38
N ARG A 193 10.02 8.45 6.55
CA ARG A 193 9.94 9.91 6.75
C ARG A 193 10.92 10.66 5.88
N ARG A 194 12.16 10.19 5.77
CA ARG A 194 13.18 10.81 4.92
C ARG A 194 12.78 10.74 3.45
N ILE A 195 12.45 9.53 2.97
CA ILE A 195 11.98 9.28 1.60
C ILE A 195 10.79 10.19 1.26
N ALA A 196 9.78 10.24 2.14
CA ALA A 196 8.58 11.03 1.88
C ALA A 196 8.87 12.54 1.81
N ARG A 197 9.73 13.07 2.70
CA ARG A 197 10.10 14.49 2.66
C ARG A 197 10.82 14.84 1.38
N ASP A 198 11.85 14.07 1.05
CA ASP A 198 12.68 14.30 -0.14
C ASP A 198 11.87 14.17 -1.42
N ALA A 199 10.99 13.15 -1.51
CA ALA A 199 10.17 12.93 -2.70
C ALA A 199 9.10 14.01 -2.88
N LEU A 200 8.39 14.42 -1.82
CA LEU A 200 7.32 15.43 -1.91
C LEU A 200 7.83 16.83 -2.28
N ASP A 201 9.14 17.10 -2.19
CA ASP A 201 9.77 18.34 -2.67
C ASP A 201 10.12 18.30 -4.17
N LEU A 202 10.03 17.14 -4.82
CA LEU A 202 10.27 17.03 -6.26
C LEU A 202 9.07 17.55 -7.06
N PRO A 203 9.30 18.22 -8.22
CA PRO A 203 8.23 18.75 -9.06
C PRO A 203 7.13 17.73 -9.38
N THR A 204 7.53 16.50 -9.70
CA THR A 204 6.63 15.37 -10.00
C THR A 204 5.57 15.11 -8.92
N PHE A 205 5.89 15.38 -7.65
CA PHE A 205 4.98 15.14 -6.53
C PHE A 205 4.40 16.44 -5.94
N SER A 206 5.11 17.56 -6.04
CA SER A 206 4.68 18.85 -5.52
C SER A 206 3.59 19.50 -6.36
N GLU A 207 3.54 19.25 -7.68
CA GLU A 207 2.52 19.81 -8.56
C GLU A 207 1.10 19.37 -8.16
N TYR A 208 0.95 18.14 -7.68
CA TYR A 208 -0.33 17.63 -7.16
C TYR A 208 -0.88 18.41 -5.96
N ALA A 209 -0.02 19.09 -5.19
CA ALA A 209 -0.48 19.98 -4.13
C ALA A 209 -1.30 21.15 -4.72
N ASN A 210 -0.89 21.68 -5.88
CA ASN A 210 -1.59 22.74 -6.59
C ASN A 210 -2.94 22.26 -7.17
N ASP A 211 -3.04 21.00 -7.58
CA ASP A 211 -4.31 20.43 -8.04
C ASP A 211 -5.31 20.28 -6.88
N LEU A 212 -4.84 19.91 -5.70
CA LEU A 212 -5.66 19.84 -4.49
C LEU A 212 -6.07 21.25 -3.99
N HIS A 213 -5.38 22.32 -4.40
CA HIS A 213 -5.85 23.70 -4.20
C HIS A 213 -7.12 24.00 -5.00
N LEU A 214 -7.31 23.39 -6.16
CA LEU A 214 -8.41 23.63 -7.10
C LEU A 214 -9.67 22.78 -6.83
N ALA A 215 -9.60 21.83 -5.87
CA ALA A 215 -10.67 20.89 -5.51
C ALA A 215 -11.32 21.11 -4.13
#